data_AF-A0A412X1H8-F1
#
_entry.id   AF-A0A412X1H8-F1
#
_cell.length_a   1.000
_cell.length_b   1.000
_cell.length_c   1.000
_cell.angle_alpha   90.00
_cell.angle_beta   90.00
_cell.angle_gamma   90.00
#
_symmetry.space_group_name_H-M   'P 1'
#
loop_
_entity.id
_entity.type
_entity.pdbx_description
1 polymer ?
#
loop_
_entity_poly.entity_id
_entity_poly.type
_entity_poly.pdbx_seq_one_letter_code
_entity_poly.pdbx_strand_id
1 'polypeptide(L)'
;MSLILQIVLIQSLGNTNITYSKSWEYKYYLSNINKVIMFSDSTKNRLWCVLDGEDRFDIYKRDDLSLLKSYSGPYHYDVEYVVGEAGRGSLPLVVRNGVYSGYSAAVTTDSCVYLLLGNQNYKGKRELPDRVLDKSEIYKLSWEGELLCRYILDSYVYAFSMDSEGKYFYCTVKENRQLDPKFVYYEL
;
A
#
# COMPACT_ATOMS: atom_id res chain seq x y z
N MET A 1 -33.55 16.70 -10.59
CA MET A 1 -33.31 16.69 -9.13
C MET A 1 -31.94 16.06 -8.91
N SER A 2 -30.91 16.90 -8.77
CA SER A 2 -29.51 16.45 -8.64
C SER A 2 -29.25 16.06 -7.19
N LEU A 3 -29.05 14.77 -6.92
CA LEU A 3 -28.64 14.30 -5.60
C LEU A 3 -27.12 14.48 -5.50
N ILE A 4 -26.70 15.56 -4.86
CA ILE A 4 -25.32 15.72 -4.39
C ILE A 4 -25.13 14.71 -3.26
N LEU A 5 -24.50 13.57 -3.58
CA LEU A 5 -24.05 12.62 -2.57
C LEU A 5 -22.87 13.28 -1.84
N GLN A 6 -23.13 13.83 -0.66
CA GLN A 6 -22.11 14.36 0.23
C GLN A 6 -21.33 13.17 0.82
N ILE A 7 -20.37 12.64 0.05
CA ILE A 7 -19.45 11.61 0.52
C ILE A 7 -18.49 12.30 1.48
N VAL A 8 -18.70 12.11 2.78
CA VAL A 8 -17.73 12.50 3.81
C VAL A 8 -16.56 11.52 3.69
N LEU A 9 -15.51 11.95 3.00
CA LEU A 9 -14.24 11.23 2.94
C LEU A 9 -13.57 11.38 4.32
N ILE A 10 -13.76 10.41 5.22
CA ILE A 10 -13.02 10.38 6.47
C ILE A 10 -11.59 9.94 6.14
N GLN A 11 -10.70 10.91 5.89
CA GLN A 11 -9.26 10.66 5.95
C GLN A 11 -8.94 10.23 7.39
N SER A 12 -8.61 8.95 7.58
CA SER A 12 -8.14 8.47 8.88
C SER A 12 -6.71 8.99 9.11
N LEU A 13 -6.59 10.17 9.72
CA LEU A 13 -5.37 10.59 10.41
C LEU A 13 -5.22 9.90 11.79
N GLY A 14 -5.98 8.83 12.06
CA GLY A 14 -5.95 8.05 13.30
C GLY A 14 -6.04 6.54 13.05
N ASN A 15 -5.57 5.77 14.04
CA ASN A 15 -5.50 4.30 14.02
C ASN A 15 -6.73 3.62 13.40
N THR A 16 -6.54 3.01 12.23
CA THR A 16 -7.54 2.30 11.43
C THR A 16 -8.35 1.24 12.20
N ASN A 17 -7.78 0.68 13.27
CA ASN A 17 -8.45 -0.31 14.13
C ASN A 17 -9.62 0.26 14.94
N ILE A 18 -9.57 1.54 15.34
CA ILE A 18 -10.65 2.14 16.16
C ILE A 18 -11.89 2.37 15.31
N THR A 19 -11.71 2.84 14.06
CA THR A 19 -12.82 3.12 13.14
C THR A 19 -13.53 1.84 12.69
N TYR A 20 -12.81 0.74 12.49
CA TYR A 20 -13.40 -0.55 12.15
C TYR A 20 -14.23 -1.12 13.31
N SER A 21 -13.78 -0.94 14.56
CA SER A 21 -14.50 -1.40 15.76
C SER A 21 -15.79 -0.64 16.08
N LYS A 22 -16.12 0.43 15.33
CA LYS A 22 -17.36 1.22 15.50
C LYS A 22 -18.19 1.30 14.23
N SER A 23 -17.86 0.52 13.20
CA SER A 23 -18.52 0.61 11.88
C SER A 23 -20.03 0.35 11.94
N TRP A 24 -20.50 -0.40 12.94
CA TRP A 24 -21.92 -0.68 13.20
C TRP A 24 -22.74 0.54 13.63
N GLU A 25 -22.11 1.64 14.05
CA GLU A 25 -22.80 2.87 14.46
C GLU A 25 -23.27 3.71 13.24
N TYR A 26 -22.85 3.34 12.03
CA TYR A 26 -23.07 4.12 10.81
C TYR A 26 -23.97 3.39 9.80
N LYS A 27 -24.89 4.13 9.18
CA LYS A 27 -25.80 3.61 8.14
C LYS A 27 -25.07 3.20 6.85
N TYR A 28 -23.94 3.85 6.58
CA TYR A 28 -23.05 3.56 5.46
C TYR A 28 -21.61 3.66 5.96
N TYR A 29 -20.78 2.66 5.65
CA TYR A 29 -19.37 2.63 6.00
C TYR A 29 -18.56 2.39 4.73
N LEU A 30 -17.49 3.16 4.55
CA LEU A 30 -16.49 2.96 3.51
C LEU A 30 -15.18 2.64 4.21
N SER A 31 -14.62 1.46 3.93
CA SER A 31 -13.25 1.17 4.33
C SER A 31 -12.30 2.00 3.47
N ASN A 32 -11.09 2.31 3.95
CA ASN A 32 -10.05 2.84 3.08
C ASN A 32 -9.63 1.71 2.14
N ILE A 33 -10.34 1.60 1.02
CA ILE A 33 -10.15 0.48 0.12
C ILE A 33 -8.81 0.65 -0.58
N ASN A 34 -8.45 1.87 -0.99
CA ASN A 34 -7.32 2.12 -1.87
C ASN A 34 -5.95 2.06 -1.20
N LYS A 35 -5.85 2.40 0.09
CA LYS A 35 -4.59 2.48 0.86
C LYS A 35 -3.48 3.19 0.10
N VAL A 36 -3.53 4.53 0.12
CA VAL A 36 -2.55 5.38 -0.53
C VAL A 36 -1.50 5.84 0.49
N ILE A 37 -0.23 5.64 0.16
CA ILE A 37 0.91 6.19 0.86
C ILE A 37 1.31 7.47 0.13
N MET A 38 1.30 8.60 0.85
CA MET A 38 1.64 9.90 0.28
C MET A 38 2.88 10.48 0.96
N PHE A 39 3.82 10.96 0.16
CA PHE A 39 5.00 11.69 0.64
C PHE A 39 5.44 12.72 -0.40
N SER A 40 6.15 13.75 0.04
CA SER A 40 6.50 14.87 -0.83
C SER A 40 7.88 15.41 -0.53
N ASP A 41 8.47 16.07 -1.52
CA ASP A 41 9.70 16.83 -1.41
C ASP A 41 9.45 18.24 -1.97
N SER A 42 9.60 19.26 -1.12
CA SER A 42 9.42 20.67 -1.51
C SER A 42 10.50 21.16 -2.46
N THR A 43 11.75 20.75 -2.24
CA THR A 43 12.89 21.19 -3.06
C THR A 43 12.77 20.71 -4.50
N LYS A 44 12.19 19.53 -4.69
CA LYS A 44 11.95 18.92 -6.00
C LYS A 44 10.57 19.27 -6.58
N ASN A 45 9.70 19.88 -5.79
CA ASN A 45 8.29 20.12 -6.12
C ASN A 45 7.60 18.83 -6.61
N ARG A 46 7.70 17.77 -5.79
CA ARG A 46 7.12 16.45 -6.07
C ARG A 46 6.20 16.01 -4.94
N LEU A 47 5.06 15.46 -5.30
CA LEU A 47 4.16 14.68 -4.43
C LEU A 47 4.01 13.29 -5.05
N TRP A 48 4.31 12.27 -4.27
CA TRP A 48 4.14 10.87 -4.64
C TRP A 48 2.91 10.31 -3.97
N CYS A 49 2.10 9.59 -4.75
CA CYS A 49 0.94 8.84 -4.30
C CYS A 49 1.12 7.39 -4.70
N VAL A 50 1.37 6.52 -3.73
CA VAL A 50 1.68 5.11 -3.94
C VAL A 50 0.49 4.28 -3.49
N LEU A 51 -0.05 3.44 -4.38
CA LEU A 51 -1.30 2.71 -4.19
C LEU A 51 -1.01 1.23 -3.90
N ASP A 52 -1.16 0.82 -2.63
CA ASP A 52 -0.99 -0.58 -2.18
C ASP A 52 -1.99 -1.53 -2.86
N GLY A 53 -3.10 -1.01 -3.38
CA GLY A 53 -4.09 -1.84 -4.07
C GLY A 53 -3.83 -2.25 -5.48
N GLU A 54 -3.17 -1.37 -6.22
CA GLU A 54 -3.28 -1.33 -7.68
C GLU A 54 -1.94 -1.61 -8.33
N ASP A 55 -0.93 -2.02 -7.54
CA ASP A 55 0.47 -2.09 -7.98
C ASP A 55 0.81 -0.85 -8.82
N ARG A 56 0.56 0.35 -8.26
CA ARG A 56 0.61 1.61 -9.00
C ARG A 56 1.16 2.72 -8.12
N PHE A 57 1.84 3.67 -8.75
CA PHE A 57 2.12 4.96 -8.13
C PHE A 57 2.03 6.09 -9.14
N ASP A 58 1.69 7.26 -8.62
CA ASP A 58 1.56 8.50 -9.38
C ASP A 58 2.48 9.57 -8.80
N ILE A 59 3.02 10.40 -9.67
CA ILE A 59 3.88 11.53 -9.33
C ILE A 59 3.20 12.80 -9.81
N TYR A 60 3.00 13.73 -8.88
CA TYR A 60 2.40 15.02 -9.11
C TYR A 60 3.41 16.13 -8.86
N LYS A 61 3.18 17.28 -9.49
CA LYS A 61 3.75 18.53 -9.01
C LYS A 61 3.02 18.91 -7.72
N ARG A 62 3.78 19.26 -6.68
CA ARG A 62 3.21 19.45 -5.34
C ARG A 62 2.31 20.68 -5.25
N ASP A 63 2.71 21.78 -5.90
CA ASP A 63 2.05 23.08 -5.71
C ASP A 63 0.64 23.15 -6.30
N ASP A 64 0.43 22.50 -7.45
CA ASP A 64 -0.82 22.56 -8.22
C ASP A 64 -1.48 21.19 -8.42
N LEU A 65 -0.88 20.12 -7.90
CA LEU A 65 -1.36 18.74 -8.01
C LEU A 65 -1.55 18.29 -9.46
N SER A 66 -0.82 18.87 -10.41
CA SER A 66 -0.79 18.39 -11.79
C SER A 66 -0.09 17.03 -11.86
N LEU A 67 -0.72 16.05 -12.49
CA LEU A 67 -0.14 14.73 -12.71
C LEU A 67 1.01 14.84 -13.69
N LEU A 68 2.21 14.43 -13.27
CA LEU A 68 3.41 14.40 -14.10
C LEU A 68 3.57 13.03 -14.75
N LYS A 69 3.46 11.96 -13.95
CA LYS A 69 3.62 10.58 -14.41
C LYS A 69 2.75 9.63 -13.59
N SER A 70 2.31 8.56 -14.24
CA SER A 70 1.63 7.42 -13.61
C SER A 70 2.34 6.15 -14.04
N TYR A 71 2.56 5.25 -13.09
CA TYR A 71 3.29 4.01 -13.31
C TYR A 71 2.46 2.84 -12.81
N SER A 72 2.17 1.92 -13.72
CA SER A 72 1.77 0.56 -13.36
C SER A 72 3.02 -0.26 -13.05
N GLY A 73 3.01 -0.93 -11.91
CA GLY A 73 4.00 -1.91 -11.55
C GLY A 73 3.84 -3.20 -12.36
N PRO A 74 4.79 -4.13 -12.16
CA PRO A 74 5.02 -5.25 -13.09
C PRO A 74 3.91 -6.30 -13.09
N TYR A 75 3.06 -6.33 -12.06
CA TYR A 75 2.06 -7.39 -11.92
C TYR A 75 0.68 -7.00 -12.42
N HIS A 76 0.48 -5.72 -12.79
CA HIS A 76 -0.73 -5.22 -13.44
C HIS A 76 -2.02 -5.75 -12.79
N TYR A 77 -2.18 -5.52 -11.49
CA TYR A 77 -3.29 -6.08 -10.72
C TYR A 77 -4.65 -5.70 -11.31
N ASP A 78 -5.41 -6.71 -11.70
CA ASP A 78 -6.80 -6.56 -12.13
C ASP A 78 -7.71 -6.58 -10.89
N VAL A 79 -7.81 -5.41 -10.24
CA VAL A 79 -8.53 -5.23 -8.98
C VAL A 79 -10.04 -5.22 -9.23
N GLU A 80 -10.71 -6.23 -8.71
CA GLU A 80 -12.17 -6.29 -8.69
C GLU A 80 -12.73 -5.88 -7.32
N TYR A 81 -13.93 -5.30 -7.33
CA TYR A 81 -14.66 -4.91 -6.13
C TYR A 81 -15.97 -5.69 -6.03
N VAL A 82 -16.30 -6.15 -4.83
CA VAL A 82 -17.53 -6.89 -4.52
C VAL A 82 -18.22 -6.26 -3.32
N VAL A 83 -19.52 -6.48 -3.20
CA VAL A 83 -20.27 -6.14 -1.99
C VAL A 83 -20.09 -7.27 -0.98
N GLY A 84 -19.35 -6.99 0.09
CA GLY A 84 -19.23 -7.84 1.27
C GLY A 84 -20.07 -7.35 2.44
N GLU A 85 -19.93 -8.01 3.59
CA GLU A 85 -20.57 -7.62 4.85
C GLU A 85 -19.49 -7.27 5.89
N ALA A 86 -19.66 -6.16 6.61
CA ALA A 86 -18.78 -5.75 7.70
C ALA A 86 -19.46 -5.94 9.06
N GLY A 87 -18.70 -6.47 10.04
CA GLY A 87 -19.18 -6.67 11.42
C GLY A 87 -20.17 -7.84 11.57
N ARG A 88 -20.87 -7.89 12.72
CA ARG A 88 -21.83 -8.96 13.08
C ARG A 88 -23.23 -8.80 12.43
N GLY A 89 -23.34 -8.13 11.28
CA GLY A 89 -24.62 -8.09 10.55
C GLY A 89 -24.78 -6.94 9.58
N SER A 90 -24.89 -7.28 8.30
CA SER A 90 -25.83 -6.69 7.33
C SER A 90 -25.55 -5.28 6.77
N LEU A 91 -24.41 -4.65 7.06
CA LEU A 91 -24.02 -3.43 6.32
C LEU A 91 -23.30 -3.81 5.03
N PRO A 92 -23.86 -3.50 3.84
CA PRO A 92 -23.17 -3.72 2.58
C PRO A 92 -21.92 -2.84 2.53
N LEU A 93 -20.76 -3.47 2.39
CA LEU A 93 -19.48 -2.79 2.25
C LEU A 93 -18.87 -3.16 0.90
N VAL A 94 -18.49 -2.15 0.11
CA VAL A 94 -17.65 -2.40 -1.06
C VAL A 94 -16.25 -2.74 -0.57
N VAL A 95 -15.76 -3.92 -0.93
CA VAL A 95 -14.42 -4.42 -0.60
C VAL A 95 -13.72 -4.94 -1.85
N ARG A 96 -12.39 -5.02 -1.83
CA ARG A 96 -11.65 -5.74 -2.87
C ARG A 96 -12.02 -7.21 -2.84
N ASN A 97 -12.16 -7.80 -4.03
CA ASN A 97 -12.40 -9.23 -4.21
C ASN A 97 -11.11 -10.03 -3.99
N GLY A 98 -10.65 -10.10 -2.74
CA GLY A 98 -9.45 -10.84 -2.35
C GLY A 98 -8.35 -9.97 -1.73
N VAL A 99 -7.13 -10.50 -1.72
CA VAL A 99 -5.95 -9.86 -1.12
C VAL A 99 -5.04 -9.34 -2.23
N TYR A 100 -4.83 -8.03 -2.23
CA TYR A 100 -3.91 -7.33 -3.12
C TYR A 100 -2.93 -6.55 -2.26
N SER A 101 -1.63 -6.81 -2.42
CA SER A 101 -0.54 -6.07 -1.78
C SER A 101 0.48 -5.66 -2.83
N GLY A 102 0.25 -4.46 -3.35
CA GLY A 102 1.13 -3.75 -4.27
C GLY A 102 2.20 -3.04 -3.48
N TYR A 103 2.39 -1.75 -3.76
CA TYR A 103 3.38 -0.95 -3.05
C TYR A 103 2.88 -0.57 -1.65
N SER A 104 3.45 -1.21 -0.63
CA SER A 104 2.93 -1.23 0.75
C SER A 104 3.72 -0.35 1.74
N ALA A 105 4.91 0.12 1.35
CA ALA A 105 5.70 1.05 2.13
C ALA A 105 6.63 1.88 1.22
N ALA A 106 7.07 3.03 1.73
CA ALA A 106 8.04 3.88 1.06
C ALA A 106 9.08 4.41 2.05
N VAL A 107 10.33 4.52 1.60
CA VAL A 107 11.43 5.20 2.28
C VAL A 107 12.05 6.18 1.31
N THR A 108 12.37 7.39 1.76
CA THR A 108 12.95 8.42 0.91
C THR A 108 14.31 8.87 1.42
N THR A 109 15.15 9.26 0.49
CA THR A 109 16.41 9.97 0.73
C THR A 109 16.42 11.25 -0.10
N ASP A 110 17.44 12.07 0.08
CA ASP A 110 17.62 13.28 -0.71
C ASP A 110 17.69 13.01 -2.22
N SER A 111 18.14 11.82 -2.64
CA SER A 111 18.33 11.48 -4.05
C SER A 111 17.35 10.45 -4.61
N CYS A 112 16.83 9.56 -3.76
CA CYS A 112 16.07 8.39 -4.21
C CYS A 112 14.79 8.14 -3.40
N VAL A 113 13.83 7.50 -4.05
CA VAL A 113 12.62 6.92 -3.46
C VAL A 113 12.75 5.40 -3.50
N TYR A 114 12.48 4.73 -2.38
CA TYR A 114 12.45 3.29 -2.27
C TYR A 114 11.02 2.84 -2.02
N LEU A 115 10.49 1.94 -2.85
CA LEU A 115 9.13 1.39 -2.71
C LEU A 115 9.18 -0.10 -2.45
N LEU A 116 8.49 -0.56 -1.41
CA LEU A 116 8.32 -1.98 -1.10
C LEU A 116 7.10 -2.52 -1.82
N LEU A 117 7.29 -3.52 -2.67
CA LEU A 117 6.24 -4.28 -3.33
C LEU A 117 5.99 -5.59 -2.56
N GLY A 118 4.80 -5.74 -1.98
CA GLY A 118 4.42 -6.92 -1.20
C GLY A 118 4.24 -8.16 -2.07
N ASN A 119 3.83 -7.98 -3.33
CA ASN A 119 3.65 -9.02 -4.33
C ASN A 119 2.62 -10.10 -3.94
N GLN A 120 1.47 -9.68 -3.43
CA GLN A 120 0.35 -10.60 -3.17
C GLN A 120 -0.83 -10.24 -4.05
N ASN A 121 -1.35 -11.22 -4.80
CA ASN A 121 -2.53 -11.08 -5.63
C ASN A 121 -3.35 -12.36 -5.61
N TYR A 122 -4.28 -12.43 -4.67
CA TYR A 122 -5.15 -13.57 -4.45
C TYR A 122 -6.59 -13.14 -4.65
N LYS A 123 -7.19 -13.46 -5.81
CA LYS A 123 -8.61 -13.19 -6.08
C LYS A 123 -9.53 -14.11 -5.26
N GLY A 124 -10.64 -13.56 -4.79
CA GLY A 124 -11.70 -14.31 -4.11
C GLY A 124 -11.39 -14.76 -2.68
N LYS A 125 -12.33 -15.52 -2.09
CA LYS A 125 -12.13 -16.17 -0.78
C LYS A 125 -11.29 -17.43 -0.98
N ARG A 126 -9.98 -17.31 -0.80
CA ARG A 126 -9.06 -18.45 -0.81
C ARG A 126 -8.48 -18.65 0.59
N GLU A 127 -8.54 -19.88 1.08
CA GLU A 127 -7.72 -20.26 2.24
C GLU A 127 -6.25 -20.17 1.82
N LEU A 128 -5.53 -19.25 2.46
CA LEU A 128 -4.11 -19.10 2.22
C LEU A 128 -3.37 -20.11 3.10
N PRO A 129 -2.33 -20.77 2.59
CA PRO A 129 -1.51 -21.67 3.39
C PRO A 129 -0.90 -20.91 4.57
N ASP A 130 -0.64 -21.58 5.69
CA ASP A 130 0.00 -20.92 6.83
C ASP A 130 1.38 -20.37 6.44
N ARG A 131 2.15 -21.11 5.66
CA ARG A 131 3.43 -20.64 5.13
C ARG A 131 3.22 -19.59 4.04
N VAL A 132 3.91 -18.46 4.16
CA VAL A 132 3.97 -17.43 3.11
C VAL A 132 5.09 -17.80 2.15
N LEU A 133 4.74 -18.02 0.88
CA LEU A 133 5.70 -18.34 -0.18
C LEU A 133 6.04 -17.12 -1.06
N ASP A 134 5.24 -16.06 -0.94
CA ASP A 134 5.47 -14.80 -1.65
C ASP A 134 6.80 -14.18 -1.21
N LYS A 135 7.44 -13.49 -2.14
CA LYS A 135 8.67 -12.74 -1.89
C LYS A 135 8.44 -11.30 -2.26
N SER A 136 8.93 -10.41 -1.41
CA SER A 136 8.80 -8.98 -1.64
C SER A 136 9.99 -8.44 -2.43
N GLU A 137 9.78 -7.26 -2.98
CA GLU A 137 10.78 -6.58 -3.79
C GLU A 137 10.87 -5.13 -3.35
N ILE A 138 12.07 -4.53 -3.43
CA ILE A 138 12.26 -3.11 -3.19
C ILE A 138 12.74 -2.46 -4.48
N TYR A 139 12.03 -1.43 -4.92
CA TYR A 139 12.36 -0.64 -6.09
C TYR A 139 13.02 0.66 -5.65
N LYS A 140 14.25 0.90 -6.11
CA LYS A 140 14.94 2.18 -5.97
C LYS A 140 14.68 3.01 -7.21
N LEU A 141 14.07 4.17 -7.03
CA LEU A 141 13.71 5.10 -8.09
C LEU A 141 14.35 6.47 -7.86
N SER A 142 14.56 7.21 -8.94
CA SER A 142 14.75 8.66 -8.86
C SER A 142 13.45 9.33 -8.41
N TRP A 143 13.54 10.58 -7.96
CA TRP A 143 12.36 11.39 -7.63
C TRP A 143 11.46 11.71 -8.85
N GLU A 144 11.99 11.50 -10.06
CA GLU A 144 11.30 11.61 -11.35
C GLU A 144 10.61 10.30 -11.77
N GLY A 145 10.73 9.23 -10.96
CA GLY A 145 10.11 7.93 -11.23
C GLY A 145 10.91 7.00 -12.12
N GLU A 146 12.20 7.29 -12.37
CA GLU A 146 13.05 6.39 -13.16
C GLU A 146 13.55 5.25 -12.28
N LEU A 147 13.39 4.00 -12.76
CA LEU A 147 13.88 2.83 -12.04
C LEU A 147 15.41 2.78 -12.10
N LEU A 148 16.05 2.83 -10.93
CA LEU A 148 17.50 2.76 -10.79
C LEU A 148 17.96 1.35 -10.41
N CYS A 149 17.23 0.68 -9.52
CA CYS A 149 17.57 -0.67 -9.08
C CYS A 149 16.34 -1.42 -8.58
N ARG A 150 16.38 -2.76 -8.66
CA ARG A 150 15.39 -3.69 -8.13
C ARG A 150 16.09 -4.68 -7.22
N TYR A 151 15.68 -4.73 -5.97
CA TYR A 151 16.15 -5.69 -4.98
C TYR A 151 15.09 -6.77 -4.78
N ILE A 152 15.44 -8.03 -5.01
CA ILE A 152 14.55 -9.18 -4.79
C ILE A 152 14.91 -9.79 -3.44
N LEU A 153 13.96 -9.80 -2.51
CA LEU A 153 14.18 -10.33 -1.17
C LEU A 153 13.89 -11.83 -1.12
N ASP A 154 14.42 -12.52 -0.12
CA ASP A 154 14.19 -13.97 0.06
C ASP A 154 12.88 -14.28 0.80
N SER A 155 12.22 -13.26 1.34
CA SER A 155 11.08 -13.35 2.24
C SER A 155 9.98 -12.33 1.89
N TYR A 156 8.76 -12.59 2.35
CA TYR A 156 7.69 -11.60 2.33
C TYR A 156 7.92 -10.55 3.43
N VAL A 157 8.06 -9.30 3.03
CA VAL A 157 8.24 -8.12 3.87
C VAL A 157 6.99 -7.26 3.75
N TYR A 158 6.45 -6.82 4.89
CA TYR A 158 5.27 -5.94 4.92
C TYR A 158 5.57 -4.57 5.53
N ALA A 159 6.79 -4.35 6.03
CA ALA A 159 7.29 -3.07 6.50
C ALA A 159 8.80 -3.04 6.36
N PHE A 160 9.36 -1.90 5.97
CA PHE A 160 10.80 -1.71 5.91
C PHE A 160 11.21 -0.27 6.25
N SER A 161 12.46 -0.12 6.68
CA SER A 161 13.17 1.15 6.82
C SER A 161 14.61 0.99 6.31
N MET A 162 15.36 2.08 6.31
CA MET A 162 16.76 2.10 5.91
C MET A 162 17.55 2.94 6.92
N ASP A 163 18.83 2.63 7.13
CA ASP A 163 19.70 3.52 7.92
C ASP A 163 20.01 4.83 7.17
N SER A 164 20.62 5.77 7.91
CA SER A 164 21.03 7.07 7.38
C SER A 164 22.15 7.01 6.34
N GLU A 165 22.92 5.92 6.31
CA GLU A 165 24.03 5.72 5.36
C GLU A 165 23.55 5.07 4.06
N GLY A 166 22.33 4.53 4.04
CA GLY A 166 21.80 3.74 2.94
C GLY A 166 22.47 2.38 2.80
N LYS A 167 23.03 1.81 3.89
CA LYS A 167 23.80 0.57 3.87
C LYS A 167 22.95 -0.67 4.10
N TYR A 168 21.93 -0.57 4.96
CA TYR A 168 21.05 -1.69 5.26
C TYR A 168 19.58 -1.34 5.09
N PHE A 169 18.80 -2.29 4.56
CA PHE A 169 17.36 -2.34 4.77
C PHE A 169 17.04 -3.09 6.05
N TYR A 170 16.19 -2.54 6.88
CA TYR A 170 15.65 -3.18 8.08
C TYR A 170 14.19 -3.54 7.82
N CYS A 171 13.85 -4.81 7.92
CA CYS A 171 12.58 -5.35 7.44
C CYS A 171 11.87 -6.15 8.52
N THR A 172 10.54 -6.06 8.52
CA THR A 172 9.69 -7.00 9.25
C THR A 172 9.13 -8.02 8.28
N VAL A 173 9.50 -9.28 8.47
CA VAL A 173 9.11 -10.41 7.61
C VAL A 173 8.00 -11.24 8.25
N LYS A 174 7.16 -11.83 7.40
CA LYS A 174 6.14 -12.79 7.81
C LYS A 174 6.27 -14.08 7.02
N GLU A 175 6.93 -15.07 7.61
CA GLU A 175 7.13 -16.40 7.02
C GLU A 175 5.93 -17.33 7.20
N ASN A 176 5.18 -17.14 8.29
CA ASN A 176 4.00 -17.93 8.63
C ASN A 176 2.88 -17.00 9.12
N ARG A 177 1.65 -17.24 8.67
CA ARG A 177 0.48 -16.43 8.97
C ARG A 177 0.04 -16.51 10.43
N GLN A 178 0.37 -17.61 11.12
CA GLN A 178 0.05 -17.93 12.52
C GLN A 178 1.15 -17.56 13.52
N LEU A 179 2.36 -17.29 13.04
CA LEU A 179 3.50 -16.96 13.90
C LEU A 179 3.72 -15.45 13.97
N ASP A 180 4.41 -15.04 15.02
CA ASP A 180 4.84 -13.66 15.17
C ASP A 180 5.80 -13.26 14.02
N PRO A 181 5.69 -12.03 13.53
CA PRO A 181 6.65 -11.48 12.57
C PRO A 181 8.07 -11.46 13.11
N LYS A 182 9.07 -11.60 12.22
CA LYS A 182 10.48 -11.50 12.57
C LYS A 182 11.09 -10.21 12.04
N PHE A 183 12.09 -9.70 12.74
CA PHE A 183 12.91 -8.58 12.28
C PHE A 183 14.19 -9.12 11.64
N VAL A 184 14.52 -8.62 10.45
CA VAL A 184 15.71 -9.00 9.67
C VAL A 184 16.33 -7.76 9.03
N TYR A 185 17.57 -7.87 8.56
CA TYR A 185 18.22 -6.82 7.79
C TYR A 185 18.90 -7.38 6.54
N TYR A 186 19.00 -6.55 5.50
CA TYR A 186 19.67 -6.85 4.22
C TYR A 186 20.73 -5.78 3.96
N GLU A 187 21.94 -6.18 3.58
CA GLU A 187 23.00 -5.27 3.14
C GLU A 187 22.83 -4.90 1.67
N LEU A 188 23.11 -3.64 1.33
CA LEU A 188 22.86 -3.02 0.01
C LEU A 188 24.08 -2.91 -0.91
#